data_AF-A0A5N7BFZ4-F1
#
_entry.id   AF-A0A5N7BFZ4-F1
#
_cell.length_a   1.000
_cell.length_b   1.000
_cell.length_c   1.000
_cell.angle_alpha   90.00
_cell.angle_beta   90.00
_cell.angle_gamma   90.00
#
_symmetry.space_group_name_H-M   'P 1'
#
loop_
_entity.id
_entity.type
_entity.pdbx_description
1 polymer ?
#
loop_
_entity_poly.entity_id
_entity_poly.type
_entity_poly.pdbx_seq_one_letter_code
_entity_poly.pdbx_strand_id
1 'polypeptide(L)'
;MAHHNDDSAIPTHIPAFAKPLAPYIKSRQEALRIRQALTSYLRSQITFADDNPDHPNAYARSHLSLCVPQDAVVDVKRIPSELTGLRKKYLQALQANVNARKEYRLESERHTPGKPQGQSTGGVDTPPVDPNSELQAYLELLRDRRRHAKLQVFQHYLEELKKRDIIKPEDIDRVGSRNQQPALPPDLEEGQNECTPEDRIEGLIHNLERAVVRARNQLEREKGLLKELKAQHATEDGSDNDGAASGAKVAALQKTRDVLVQWVEEKLVSVGNNEDSPMQVLPPEEIEKSAHLLEDQKAQIAEQYAAYVDARKRLLDAASRACQPIGTSSAKPASQPAEKRKPPPEATPALEPMEVLSFADEQLLPLSKYERALALQKFYLAGTLAKEKSTTLRILNRLRDESHLLPEHPMLVRQPRFKHAAAAINARHATTPVEPAKPDEVVALAEAWAFASEAAATNEREIVERNLEEGIETAQDAEQVLQEVYDTLNQDLEEALWNKADQAKAESSKSRARPRANGPWAKLDGQIGVRE
;
A
#
# COMPACT_ATOMS: atom_id res chain seq x y z
N MET A 1 -32.92 49.59 -21.48
CA MET A 1 -33.77 49.45 -20.27
C MET A 1 -33.76 47.98 -19.90
N ALA A 2 -33.26 47.48 -18.79
CA ALA A 2 -32.46 48.01 -17.69
C ALA A 2 -31.44 46.89 -17.37
N HIS A 3 -30.16 47.23 -17.25
CA HIS A 3 -29.13 46.29 -16.81
C HIS A 3 -29.25 46.17 -15.28
N HIS A 4 -29.75 45.04 -14.78
CA HIS A 4 -29.53 44.65 -13.40
C HIS A 4 -28.11 44.12 -13.26
N ASN A 5 -27.20 45.03 -12.89
CA ASN A 5 -25.95 44.69 -12.24
C ASN A 5 -26.29 44.22 -10.82
N ASP A 6 -26.39 42.91 -10.63
CA ASP A 6 -26.24 42.34 -9.29
C ASP A 6 -24.74 42.19 -9.05
N ASP A 7 -24.22 43.08 -8.20
CA ASP A 7 -22.87 43.05 -7.66
C ASP A 7 -22.65 41.73 -6.91
N SER A 8 -22.07 40.77 -7.64
CA SER A 8 -21.53 39.53 -7.11
C SER A 8 -20.45 39.86 -6.09
N ALA A 9 -20.60 39.39 -4.85
CA ALA A 9 -19.57 39.41 -3.84
C ALA A 9 -18.30 38.70 -4.36
N ILE A 10 -17.31 39.50 -4.79
CA ILE A 10 -16.00 39.04 -5.25
C ILE A 10 -15.25 38.46 -4.04
N PRO A 11 -14.83 37.19 -4.04
CA PRO A 11 -13.95 36.68 -3.02
C PRO A 11 -12.55 37.30 -3.20
N THR A 12 -12.15 38.08 -2.20
CA THR A 12 -10.77 38.32 -1.73
C THR A 12 -9.63 37.88 -2.68
N HIS A 13 -8.98 38.87 -3.29
CA HIS A 13 -7.64 38.86 -3.90
C HIS A 13 -7.21 37.56 -4.61
N ILE A 14 -7.64 37.41 -5.88
CA ILE A 14 -7.12 36.37 -6.77
C ILE A 14 -5.66 36.69 -7.14
N PRO A 15 -4.69 35.80 -6.86
CA PRO A 15 -3.27 36.05 -7.17
C PRO A 15 -3.04 36.16 -8.69
N ALA A 16 -2.01 36.91 -9.09
CA ALA A 16 -1.79 37.30 -10.49
C ALA A 16 -1.74 36.12 -11.48
N PHE A 17 -1.23 34.96 -11.06
CA PHE A 17 -1.18 33.74 -11.87
C PHE A 17 -2.54 33.06 -12.07
N ALA A 18 -3.51 33.30 -11.17
CA ALA A 18 -4.85 32.73 -11.20
C ALA A 18 -5.89 33.67 -11.85
N LYS A 19 -5.51 34.90 -12.21
CA LYS A 19 -6.33 35.83 -13.01
C LYS A 19 -6.92 35.21 -14.29
N PRO A 20 -6.19 34.41 -15.10
CA PRO A 20 -6.78 33.75 -16.27
C PRO A 20 -7.82 32.66 -15.90
N LEU A 21 -7.78 32.16 -14.67
CA LEU A 21 -8.74 31.18 -14.14
C LEU A 21 -9.91 31.82 -13.39
N ALA A 22 -9.86 33.13 -13.14
CA ALA A 22 -10.93 33.89 -12.50
C ALA A 22 -12.35 33.60 -13.04
N PRO A 23 -12.60 33.47 -14.37
CA PRO A 23 -13.94 33.15 -14.86
C PRO A 23 -14.42 31.74 -14.46
N TYR A 24 -13.49 30.82 -14.15
CA TYR A 24 -13.76 29.45 -13.75
C TYR A 24 -13.72 29.23 -12.22
N ILE A 25 -13.24 30.20 -11.45
CA ILE A 25 -13.25 30.18 -9.99
C ILE A 25 -14.60 30.72 -9.53
N LYS A 26 -15.44 29.81 -9.00
CA LYS A 26 -16.77 30.13 -8.47
C LYS A 26 -16.79 29.99 -6.96
N SER A 27 -17.61 30.80 -6.29
CA SER A 27 -17.81 30.63 -4.84
C SER A 27 -18.41 29.25 -4.55
N ARG A 28 -18.21 28.72 -3.32
CA ARG A 28 -18.76 27.42 -2.93
C ARG A 28 -20.27 27.35 -3.19
N GLN A 29 -20.98 28.45 -2.92
CA GLN A 29 -22.43 28.55 -3.12
C GLN A 29 -22.81 28.56 -4.60
N GLU A 30 -22.09 29.32 -5.43
CA GLU A 30 -22.30 29.31 -6.89
C GLU A 30 -22.00 27.96 -7.52
N ALA A 31 -20.89 27.32 -7.12
CA ALA A 31 -20.53 25.99 -7.59
C ALA A 31 -21.62 24.96 -7.22
N LEU A 32 -22.19 25.05 -6.02
CA LEU A 32 -23.31 24.21 -5.61
C LEU A 32 -24.57 24.48 -6.45
N ARG A 33 -24.93 25.74 -6.71
CA ARG A 33 -26.07 26.11 -7.57
C ARG A 33 -25.89 25.59 -9.00
N ILE A 34 -24.69 25.75 -9.57
CA ILE A 34 -24.36 25.26 -10.92
C ILE A 34 -24.46 23.73 -10.97
N ARG A 35 -23.92 23.02 -9.97
CA ARG A 35 -24.03 21.56 -9.89
C ARG A 35 -25.49 21.12 -9.81
N GLN A 36 -26.30 21.75 -8.95
CA GLN A 36 -27.72 21.46 -8.84
C GLN A 36 -28.46 21.64 -10.17
N ALA A 37 -28.20 22.74 -10.89
CA ALA A 37 -28.79 23.01 -12.19
C ALA A 37 -28.35 22.01 -13.28
N LEU A 38 -27.07 21.60 -13.28
CA LEU A 38 -26.58 20.58 -14.21
C LEU A 38 -27.17 19.20 -13.89
N THR A 39 -27.29 18.86 -12.61
CA THR A 39 -27.90 17.61 -12.18
C THR A 39 -29.39 17.58 -12.55
N SER A 40 -30.15 18.67 -12.35
CA SER A 40 -31.56 18.72 -12.76
C SER A 40 -31.72 18.61 -14.28
N TYR A 41 -30.83 19.24 -15.04
CA TYR A 41 -30.81 19.13 -16.49
C TYR A 41 -30.51 17.69 -16.97
N LEU A 42 -29.47 17.04 -16.44
CA LEU A 42 -29.15 15.64 -16.78
C LEU A 42 -30.27 14.68 -16.36
N ARG A 43 -30.90 14.91 -15.20
CA ARG A 43 -32.08 14.14 -14.76
C ARG A 43 -33.24 14.25 -15.74
N SER A 44 -33.47 15.43 -16.33
CA SER A 44 -34.56 15.58 -17.31
C SER A 44 -34.39 14.68 -18.55
N GLN A 45 -33.14 14.29 -18.85
CA GLN A 45 -32.73 13.54 -20.03
C GLN A 45 -32.57 12.03 -19.79
N ILE A 46 -32.54 11.58 -18.54
CA ILE A 46 -32.34 10.18 -18.16
C ILE A 46 -33.62 9.65 -17.50
N THR A 47 -34.07 8.45 -17.87
CA THR A 47 -35.14 7.74 -17.17
C THR A 47 -34.53 6.72 -16.19
N PHE A 48 -34.89 6.86 -14.92
CA PHE A 48 -34.47 5.95 -13.86
C PHE A 48 -35.52 4.85 -13.63
N ALA A 49 -35.10 3.68 -13.18
CA ALA A 49 -36.00 2.60 -12.76
C ALA A 49 -36.68 2.99 -11.45
N ASP A 50 -38.00 3.10 -11.44
CA ASP A 50 -38.80 3.28 -10.22
C ASP A 50 -39.25 1.92 -9.71
N ASP A 51 -38.39 1.24 -8.93
CA ASP A 51 -38.68 -0.13 -8.45
C ASP A 51 -38.79 -0.24 -6.92
N ASN A 52 -38.97 0.86 -6.18
CA ASN A 52 -39.24 0.76 -4.74
C ASN A 52 -40.46 1.60 -4.31
N PRO A 53 -41.59 0.97 -3.90
CA PRO A 53 -42.79 1.67 -3.45
C PRO A 53 -42.56 2.47 -2.16
N ASP A 54 -41.55 2.10 -1.36
CA ASP A 54 -41.24 2.75 -0.09
C ASP A 54 -40.41 4.04 -0.26
N HIS A 55 -39.64 4.16 -1.36
CA HIS A 55 -38.78 5.31 -1.64
C HIS A 55 -38.79 5.67 -3.14
N PRO A 56 -39.87 6.30 -3.64
CA PRO A 56 -39.83 6.91 -4.97
C PRO A 56 -38.65 7.90 -4.99
N ASN A 57 -37.82 7.83 -6.04
CA ASN A 57 -36.69 8.76 -6.25
C ASN A 57 -35.49 8.65 -5.28
N ALA A 58 -35.18 7.48 -4.70
CA ALA A 58 -33.99 7.31 -3.82
C ALA A 58 -32.67 7.74 -4.48
N TYR A 59 -32.47 7.42 -5.77
CA TYR A 59 -31.31 7.82 -6.56
C TYR A 59 -31.38 9.25 -7.11
N ALA A 60 -32.54 9.92 -6.96
CA ALA A 60 -32.80 11.25 -7.51
C ALA A 60 -32.59 12.40 -6.50
N ARG A 61 -32.15 12.12 -5.27
CA ARG A 61 -31.99 13.16 -4.23
C ARG A 61 -30.55 13.66 -4.07
N SER A 62 -29.54 12.90 -4.47
CA SER A 62 -28.14 13.29 -4.29
C SER A 62 -27.62 14.11 -5.49
N HIS A 63 -27.13 15.32 -5.22
CA HIS A 63 -26.36 16.15 -6.17
C HIS A 63 -24.86 15.84 -6.11
N LEU A 64 -24.44 15.02 -5.12
CA LEU A 64 -23.05 14.69 -4.81
C LEU A 64 -22.64 13.31 -5.35
N SER A 65 -23.60 12.44 -5.69
CA SER A 65 -23.33 11.16 -6.34
C SER A 65 -23.99 11.11 -7.71
N LEU A 66 -23.26 11.54 -8.74
CA LEU A 66 -23.57 11.20 -10.13
C LEU A 66 -23.16 9.74 -10.47
N CYS A 67 -22.59 9.02 -9.51
CA CYS A 67 -22.38 7.59 -9.57
C CYS A 67 -23.71 6.88 -9.32
N VAL A 68 -24.59 6.93 -10.32
CA VAL A 68 -25.81 6.13 -10.33
C VAL A 68 -25.38 4.66 -10.41
N PRO A 69 -25.88 3.76 -9.55
CA PRO A 69 -25.60 2.34 -9.67
C PRO A 69 -25.99 1.88 -11.07
N GLN A 70 -25.18 1.00 -11.64
CA GLN A 70 -25.26 0.65 -13.06
C GLN A 70 -26.67 0.18 -13.48
N ASP A 71 -27.43 -0.44 -12.59
CA ASP A 71 -28.76 -0.98 -12.89
C ASP A 71 -29.92 0.03 -12.80
N ALA A 72 -29.68 1.25 -12.31
CA ALA A 72 -30.76 2.22 -12.08
C ALA A 72 -31.12 3.09 -13.31
N VAL A 73 -30.35 3.07 -14.40
CA VAL A 73 -30.65 3.81 -15.64
C VAL A 73 -31.30 2.90 -16.67
N VAL A 74 -32.55 3.20 -17.04
CA VAL A 74 -33.39 2.37 -17.93
C VAL A 74 -33.33 2.86 -19.37
N ASP A 75 -33.33 4.18 -19.57
CA ASP A 75 -33.26 4.78 -20.90
C ASP A 75 -32.73 6.22 -20.88
N VAL A 76 -32.37 6.73 -22.07
CA VAL A 76 -31.99 8.13 -22.30
C VAL A 76 -32.97 8.73 -23.30
N LYS A 77 -33.61 9.85 -22.93
CA LYS A 77 -34.51 10.59 -23.83
C LYS A 77 -33.75 11.17 -25.02
N ARG A 78 -34.47 11.54 -26.09
CA ARG A 78 -33.90 12.12 -27.32
C ARG A 78 -32.99 13.30 -26.98
N ILE A 79 -31.71 13.16 -27.34
CA ILE A 79 -30.66 14.16 -27.09
C ILE A 79 -31.04 15.47 -27.82
N PRO A 80 -31.23 16.60 -27.11
CA PRO A 80 -31.49 17.89 -27.75
C PRO A 80 -30.33 18.29 -28.68
N SER A 81 -30.63 18.84 -29.85
CA SER A 81 -29.63 19.31 -30.82
C SER A 81 -28.81 20.50 -30.31
N GLU A 82 -29.29 21.19 -29.28
CA GLU A 82 -28.63 22.31 -28.61
C GLU A 82 -27.40 21.88 -27.80
N LEU A 83 -27.32 20.59 -27.42
CA LEU A 83 -26.15 20.07 -26.72
C LEU A 83 -24.99 19.85 -27.67
N THR A 84 -23.92 20.62 -27.48
CA THR A 84 -22.70 20.53 -28.27
C THR A 84 -21.52 20.01 -27.44
N GLY A 85 -20.59 19.28 -28.06
CA GLY A 85 -19.34 18.84 -27.46
C GLY A 85 -19.45 17.61 -26.53
N LEU A 86 -18.74 17.65 -25.39
CA LEU A 86 -18.59 16.51 -24.48
C LEU A 86 -19.91 16.02 -23.86
N ARG A 87 -20.84 16.94 -23.59
CA ARG A 87 -22.15 16.61 -22.99
C ARG A 87 -22.98 15.71 -23.91
N LYS A 88 -22.96 16.00 -25.22
CA LYS A 88 -23.61 15.17 -26.24
C LYS A 88 -22.94 13.79 -26.34
N LYS A 89 -21.61 13.74 -26.35
CA LYS A 89 -20.85 12.48 -26.40
C LYS A 89 -21.14 11.59 -25.19
N TYR A 90 -21.25 12.18 -24.00
CA TYR A 90 -21.61 11.45 -22.78
C TYR A 90 -22.99 10.80 -22.88
N LEU A 91 -24.02 11.53 -23.31
CA LEU A 91 -25.36 10.98 -23.46
C LEU A 91 -25.45 9.93 -24.57
N GLN A 92 -24.71 10.11 -25.66
CA GLN A 92 -24.60 9.09 -26.72
C GLN A 92 -23.92 7.81 -26.21
N ALA A 93 -22.84 7.94 -25.44
CA ALA A 93 -22.19 6.79 -24.81
C ALA A 93 -23.10 6.10 -23.79
N LEU A 94 -23.88 6.86 -23.03
CA LEU A 94 -24.85 6.33 -22.09
C LEU A 94 -25.96 5.56 -22.82
N GLN A 95 -26.52 6.13 -23.88
CA GLN A 95 -27.51 5.47 -24.72
C GLN A 95 -26.97 4.16 -25.34
N ALA A 96 -25.74 4.19 -25.86
CA ALA A 96 -25.09 3.00 -26.40
C ALA A 96 -24.87 1.92 -25.33
N ASN A 97 -24.49 2.32 -24.11
CA ASN A 97 -24.31 1.40 -22.98
C ASN A 97 -25.64 0.74 -22.57
N VAL A 98 -26.72 1.53 -22.47
CA VAL A 98 -28.06 1.01 -22.18
C VAL A 98 -28.52 0.04 -23.26
N ASN A 99 -28.31 0.37 -24.54
CA ASN A 99 -28.66 -0.52 -25.64
C ASN A 99 -27.87 -1.83 -25.61
N ALA A 100 -26.55 -1.76 -25.44
CA ALA A 100 -25.70 -2.96 -25.32
C ALA A 100 -26.12 -3.86 -24.16
N ARG A 101 -26.62 -3.29 -23.06
CA ARG A 101 -27.16 -4.05 -21.93
C ARG A 101 -28.50 -4.70 -22.24
N LYS A 102 -29.40 -3.99 -22.95
CA LYS A 102 -30.67 -4.57 -23.41
C LYS A 102 -30.40 -5.74 -24.35
N GLU A 103 -29.47 -5.59 -25.28
CA GLU A 103 -29.02 -6.66 -26.19
C GLU A 103 -28.42 -7.84 -25.42
N TYR A 104 -27.50 -7.58 -24.49
CA TYR A 104 -26.92 -8.63 -23.64
C TYR A 104 -27.98 -9.38 -22.82
N ARG A 105 -28.95 -8.66 -22.24
CA ARG A 105 -30.06 -9.29 -21.50
C ARG A 105 -30.91 -10.17 -22.41
N LEU A 106 -31.28 -9.67 -23.59
CA LEU A 106 -32.03 -10.45 -24.59
C LEU A 106 -31.26 -11.69 -25.07
N GLU A 107 -29.94 -11.57 -25.30
CA GLU A 107 -29.09 -12.71 -25.65
C GLU A 107 -28.98 -13.71 -24.49
N SER A 108 -28.81 -13.23 -23.27
CA SER A 108 -28.77 -14.08 -22.08
C SER A 108 -30.09 -14.83 -21.88
N GLU A 109 -31.24 -14.19 -22.11
CA GLU A 109 -32.57 -14.80 -22.02
C GLU A 109 -32.81 -15.81 -23.16
N ARG A 110 -32.28 -15.56 -24.36
CA ARG A 110 -32.31 -16.53 -25.47
C ARG A 110 -31.43 -17.76 -25.20
N HIS A 111 -30.36 -17.59 -24.44
CA HIS A 111 -29.44 -18.66 -24.06
C HIS A 111 -29.83 -19.36 -22.75
N THR A 112 -30.77 -18.83 -21.98
CA THR A 112 -31.45 -19.59 -20.92
C THR A 112 -32.52 -20.47 -21.56
N PRO A 113 -32.38 -21.81 -21.60
CA PRO A 113 -33.44 -22.68 -22.09
C PRO A 113 -34.67 -22.49 -21.20
N GLY A 114 -35.76 -22.00 -21.78
CA GLY A 114 -36.99 -21.69 -21.07
C GLY A 114 -37.57 -22.90 -20.35
N LYS A 115 -37.87 -22.74 -19.05
CA LYS A 115 -38.81 -23.61 -18.32
C LYS A 115 -40.16 -23.58 -19.06
N PRO A 116 -40.71 -24.72 -19.51
CA PRO A 116 -42.09 -24.75 -19.95
C PRO A 116 -42.99 -24.67 -18.71
N GLN A 117 -43.70 -23.55 -18.58
CA GLN A 117 -44.80 -23.44 -17.64
C GLN A 117 -45.98 -24.21 -18.22
N GLY A 118 -46.22 -25.42 -17.73
CA GLY A 118 -47.34 -26.24 -18.17
C GLY A 118 -47.46 -27.57 -17.43
N GLN A 119 -48.53 -27.68 -16.64
CA GLN A 119 -49.19 -28.90 -16.14
C GLN A 119 -48.65 -29.57 -14.87
N SER A 120 -49.40 -29.29 -13.81
CA SER A 120 -49.63 -30.17 -12.67
C SER A 120 -50.11 -31.56 -13.13
N THR A 121 -49.38 -32.61 -12.77
CA THR A 121 -49.94 -33.90 -12.33
C THR A 121 -48.89 -34.61 -11.48
N GLY A 122 -49.35 -35.24 -10.40
CA GLY A 122 -48.53 -35.73 -9.31
C GLY A 122 -47.56 -36.86 -9.66
N GLY A 123 -46.47 -36.89 -8.90
CA GLY A 123 -45.46 -37.93 -8.87
C GLY A 123 -44.37 -37.46 -7.91
N VAL A 124 -44.17 -38.19 -6.82
CA VAL A 124 -43.05 -37.99 -5.92
C VAL A 124 -41.80 -38.34 -6.70
N ASP A 125 -41.07 -37.35 -7.18
CA ASP A 125 -39.71 -37.48 -7.66
C ASP A 125 -39.01 -36.14 -7.45
N THR A 126 -37.80 -36.22 -6.93
CA THR A 126 -36.92 -35.09 -6.59
C THR A 126 -36.85 -34.07 -7.73
N PRO A 127 -36.88 -32.75 -7.44
CA PRO A 127 -36.77 -31.76 -8.50
C PRO A 127 -35.44 -31.97 -9.25
N PRO A 128 -35.44 -31.96 -10.60
CA PRO A 128 -34.19 -31.90 -11.34
C PRO A 128 -33.51 -30.61 -10.92
N VAL A 129 -32.36 -30.73 -10.26
CA VAL A 129 -31.61 -29.56 -9.85
C VAL A 129 -31.10 -28.90 -11.12
N ASP A 130 -31.66 -27.74 -11.45
CA ASP A 130 -31.22 -26.96 -12.61
C ASP A 130 -29.71 -26.69 -12.42
N PRO A 131 -28.82 -27.14 -13.32
CA PRO A 131 -27.37 -26.93 -13.16
C PRO A 131 -27.01 -25.44 -13.14
N ASN A 132 -27.86 -24.60 -13.71
CA ASN A 132 -27.76 -23.15 -13.62
C ASN A 132 -28.08 -22.61 -12.23
N SER A 133 -28.96 -23.27 -11.47
CA SER A 133 -29.25 -22.89 -10.08
C SER A 133 -28.12 -23.32 -9.13
N GLU A 134 -27.50 -24.47 -9.37
CA GLU A 134 -26.27 -24.88 -8.67
C GLU A 134 -25.11 -23.94 -9.00
N LEU A 135 -24.94 -23.56 -10.27
CA LEU A 135 -23.90 -22.62 -10.68
C LEU A 135 -24.16 -21.22 -10.10
N GLN A 136 -25.41 -20.75 -10.07
CA GLN A 136 -25.77 -19.49 -9.41
C GLN A 136 -25.52 -19.56 -7.90
N ALA A 137 -25.92 -20.63 -7.23
CA ALA A 137 -25.65 -20.85 -5.81
C ALA A 137 -24.15 -20.93 -5.52
N TYR A 138 -23.35 -21.52 -6.42
CA TYR A 138 -21.89 -21.56 -6.32
C TYR A 138 -21.27 -20.16 -6.52
N LEU A 139 -21.76 -19.36 -7.47
CA LEU A 139 -21.31 -17.99 -7.66
C LEU A 139 -21.70 -17.08 -6.49
N GLU A 140 -22.88 -17.27 -5.91
CA GLU A 140 -23.32 -16.60 -4.68
C GLU A 140 -22.43 -17.00 -3.51
N LEU A 141 -22.16 -18.30 -3.33
CA LEU A 141 -21.22 -18.80 -2.33
C LEU A 141 -19.81 -18.21 -2.50
N LEU A 142 -19.32 -18.07 -3.73
CA LEU A 142 -18.03 -17.42 -4.01
C LEU A 142 -18.05 -15.94 -3.65
N ARG A 143 -19.15 -15.23 -3.94
CA ARG A 143 -19.33 -13.82 -3.54
C ARG A 143 -19.36 -13.69 -2.03
N ASP A 144 -20.05 -14.59 -1.35
CA ASP A 144 -20.16 -14.60 0.11
C ASP A 144 -18.84 -14.99 0.77
N ARG A 145 -18.07 -15.94 0.23
CA ARG A 145 -16.70 -16.24 0.66
C ARG A 145 -15.78 -15.03 0.51
N ARG A 146 -15.87 -14.30 -0.60
CA ARG A 146 -15.11 -13.04 -0.79
C ARG A 146 -15.53 -11.96 0.19
N ARG A 147 -16.83 -11.83 0.50
CA ARG A 147 -17.33 -10.91 1.53
C ARG A 147 -16.86 -11.31 2.92
N HIS A 148 -16.89 -12.60 3.23
CA HIS A 148 -16.41 -13.15 4.49
C HIS A 148 -14.91 -12.93 4.65
N ALA A 149 -14.10 -13.16 3.62
CA ALA A 149 -12.66 -12.85 3.64
C ALA A 149 -12.39 -11.36 3.91
N LYS A 150 -13.18 -10.45 3.29
CA LYS A 150 -13.09 -9.02 3.61
C LYS A 150 -13.45 -8.72 5.06
N LEU A 151 -14.52 -9.33 5.58
CA LEU A 151 -14.91 -9.18 6.98
C LEU A 151 -13.87 -9.77 7.94
N GLN A 152 -13.23 -10.89 7.60
CA GLN A 152 -12.12 -11.45 8.37
C GLN A 152 -10.92 -10.50 8.40
N VAL A 153 -10.61 -9.83 7.29
CA VAL A 153 -9.56 -8.80 7.26
C VAL A 153 -9.94 -7.61 8.17
N PHE A 154 -11.19 -7.13 8.11
CA PHE A 154 -11.65 -6.10 9.03
C PHE A 154 -11.61 -6.55 10.48
N GLN A 155 -12.02 -7.78 10.76
CA GLN A 155 -11.98 -8.36 12.09
C GLN A 155 -10.53 -8.49 12.59
N HIS A 156 -9.61 -8.94 11.74
CA HIS A 156 -8.18 -9.01 12.04
C HIS A 156 -7.63 -7.63 12.40
N TYR A 157 -7.90 -6.60 11.60
CA TYR A 157 -7.46 -5.24 11.92
C TYR A 157 -8.15 -4.65 13.13
N LEU A 158 -9.42 -4.97 13.38
CA LEU A 158 -10.11 -4.58 14.62
C LEU A 158 -9.51 -5.27 15.84
N GLU A 159 -9.12 -6.53 15.73
CA GLU A 159 -8.41 -7.27 16.78
C GLU A 159 -6.98 -6.73 16.97
N GLU A 160 -6.28 -6.35 15.90
CA GLU A 160 -5.00 -5.65 16.00
C GLU A 160 -5.15 -4.29 16.67
N LEU A 161 -6.18 -3.51 16.35
CA LEU A 161 -6.46 -2.23 16.99
C LEU A 161 -6.79 -2.42 18.48
N LYS A 162 -7.65 -3.38 18.82
CA LYS A 162 -7.94 -3.74 20.23
C LYS A 162 -6.71 -4.23 20.99
N LYS A 163 -5.77 -4.92 20.31
CA LYS A 163 -4.47 -5.32 20.89
C LYS A 163 -3.51 -4.13 21.03
N ARG A 164 -3.61 -3.13 20.14
CA ARG A 164 -2.85 -1.86 20.19
C ARG A 164 -3.39 -0.88 21.22
N ASP A 165 -4.60 -1.06 21.76
CA ASP A 165 -5.15 -0.23 22.84
C ASP A 165 -4.51 -0.48 24.22
N ILE A 166 -3.47 -1.32 24.31
CA ILE A 166 -2.62 -1.50 25.51
C ILE A 166 -1.18 -1.10 25.18
N ILE A 167 -0.98 0.09 24.63
CA ILE A 167 0.37 0.68 24.58
C ILE A 167 0.64 1.29 25.94
N LYS A 168 1.39 0.57 26.78
CA LYS A 168 2.09 1.18 27.91
C LYS A 168 3.16 2.12 27.35
N PRO A 169 3.38 3.29 27.96
CA PRO A 169 4.27 4.32 27.43
C PRO A 169 5.75 3.90 27.34
N GLU A 170 6.14 2.73 27.86
CA GLU A 170 7.54 2.26 27.84
C GLU A 170 7.99 1.54 26.55
N ASP A 171 7.10 1.17 25.63
CA ASP A 171 7.48 0.40 24.41
C ASP A 171 7.80 1.26 23.17
N ILE A 172 7.59 2.58 23.24
CA ILE A 172 7.82 3.50 22.10
C ILE A 172 9.32 3.73 21.85
N ASP A 173 10.19 3.46 22.84
CA ASP A 173 11.63 3.72 22.75
C ASP A 173 12.44 2.63 22.03
N ARG A 174 11.87 1.46 21.73
CA ARG A 174 12.64 0.31 21.21
C ARG A 174 12.56 0.07 19.69
N VAL A 175 11.72 0.83 18.97
CA VAL A 175 11.46 0.59 17.53
C VAL A 175 12.41 1.36 16.60
N GLY A 176 13.32 2.18 17.13
CA GLY A 176 14.25 3.01 16.34
C GLY A 176 15.38 2.28 15.58
N SER A 177 15.53 0.95 15.68
CA SER A 177 16.76 0.26 15.22
C SER A 177 16.51 -1.01 14.39
N ARG A 178 15.65 -0.97 13.36
CA ARG A 178 15.55 -2.10 12.41
C ARG A 178 15.40 -1.67 10.96
N ASN A 179 16.48 -1.10 10.41
CA ASN A 179 16.71 -1.03 8.97
C ASN A 179 17.57 -2.23 8.56
N GLN A 180 16.99 -3.34 8.09
CA GLN A 180 17.69 -4.30 7.23
C GLN A 180 16.73 -4.89 6.19
N GLN A 181 17.17 -4.84 4.93
CA GLN A 181 16.51 -5.31 3.71
C GLN A 181 16.31 -6.85 3.68
N PRO A 182 15.40 -7.34 2.82
CA PRO A 182 14.94 -8.72 2.82
C PRO A 182 15.96 -9.69 2.23
N ALA A 183 16.18 -10.81 2.92
CA ALA A 183 16.94 -11.94 2.40
C ALA A 183 16.06 -12.81 1.49
N LEU A 184 16.64 -13.19 0.35
CA LEU A 184 16.14 -14.13 -0.65
C LEU A 184 16.21 -15.58 -0.08
N PRO A 185 15.35 -16.53 -0.50
CA PRO A 185 15.25 -17.84 0.14
C PRO A 185 16.43 -18.74 -0.21
N PRO A 186 16.98 -19.52 0.74
CA PRO A 186 17.87 -20.62 0.47
C PRO A 186 17.04 -21.91 0.39
N ASP A 187 17.04 -22.56 -0.77
CA ASP A 187 16.81 -23.99 -0.83
C ASP A 187 17.74 -24.58 -1.88
N LEU A 188 18.60 -25.48 -1.41
CA LEU A 188 18.85 -26.80 -1.98
C LEU A 188 19.90 -27.46 -1.08
N GLU A 189 19.41 -28.33 -0.19
CA GLU A 189 20.22 -29.36 0.42
C GLU A 189 20.80 -30.27 -0.66
N GLU A 190 22.03 -30.75 -0.45
CA GLU A 190 22.36 -32.19 -0.47
C GLU A 190 23.87 -32.41 -0.35
N GLY A 191 24.23 -33.43 0.44
CA GLY A 191 25.37 -34.29 0.12
C GLY A 191 26.69 -33.98 0.82
N GLN A 192 26.89 -34.66 1.95
CA GLN A 192 28.13 -35.34 2.38
C GLN A 192 29.38 -35.14 1.48
N ASN A 193 30.45 -34.62 2.06
CA ASN A 193 31.74 -35.32 2.21
C ASN A 193 32.77 -34.38 2.86
N GLU A 194 33.52 -34.91 3.82
CA GLU A 194 34.71 -34.29 4.39
C GLU A 194 35.77 -34.10 3.30
N CYS A 195 35.76 -32.93 2.66
CA CYS A 195 36.85 -32.45 1.83
C CYS A 195 37.07 -30.96 2.15
N THR A 196 38.32 -30.53 2.07
CA THR A 196 38.72 -29.16 2.38
C THR A 196 37.88 -28.15 1.55
N PRO A 197 37.63 -26.94 2.07
CA PRO A 197 36.77 -25.96 1.39
C PRO A 197 37.25 -25.60 -0.02
N GLU A 198 38.55 -25.76 -0.30
CA GLU A 198 39.16 -25.52 -1.62
C GLU A 198 38.77 -26.64 -2.62
N ASP A 199 38.88 -27.92 -2.22
CA ASP A 199 38.48 -29.07 -3.06
C ASP A 199 36.97 -29.05 -3.40
N ARG A 200 36.12 -28.56 -2.49
CA ARG A 200 34.66 -28.44 -2.70
C ARG A 200 34.34 -27.36 -3.74
N ILE A 201 35.05 -26.24 -3.71
CA ILE A 201 34.86 -25.15 -4.67
C ILE A 201 35.37 -25.58 -6.04
N GLU A 202 36.54 -26.22 -6.11
CA GLU A 202 37.08 -26.77 -7.36
C GLU A 202 36.17 -27.86 -7.95
N GLY A 203 35.61 -28.73 -7.12
CA GLY A 203 34.61 -29.72 -7.53
C GLY A 203 33.32 -29.10 -8.09
N LEU A 204 32.85 -28.00 -7.48
CA LEU A 204 31.71 -27.23 -8.00
C LEU A 204 32.03 -26.53 -9.32
N ILE A 205 33.24 -25.99 -9.48
CA ILE A 205 33.71 -25.38 -10.72
C ILE A 205 33.77 -26.42 -11.83
N HIS A 206 34.38 -27.58 -11.61
CA HIS A 206 34.41 -28.66 -12.60
C HIS A 206 33.02 -29.23 -12.92
N ASN A 207 32.11 -29.27 -11.95
CA ASN A 207 30.71 -29.63 -12.20
C ASN A 207 30.01 -28.60 -13.09
N LEU A 208 30.26 -27.31 -12.85
CA LEU A 208 29.73 -26.21 -13.63
C LEU A 208 30.33 -26.23 -15.04
N GLU A 209 31.64 -26.37 -15.20
CA GLU A 209 32.32 -26.51 -16.49
C GLU A 209 31.73 -27.67 -17.30
N ARG A 210 31.58 -28.84 -16.66
CA ARG A 210 30.98 -30.02 -17.28
C ARG A 210 29.49 -29.82 -17.60
N ALA A 211 28.75 -29.07 -16.79
CA ALA A 211 27.36 -28.71 -17.08
C ALA A 211 27.28 -27.74 -18.27
N VAL A 212 28.15 -26.73 -18.33
CA VAL A 212 28.23 -25.76 -19.42
C VAL A 212 28.65 -26.43 -20.72
N VAL A 213 29.62 -27.34 -20.71
CA VAL A 213 30.01 -28.12 -21.89
C VAL A 213 28.87 -29.02 -22.35
N ARG A 214 28.16 -29.68 -21.43
CA ARG A 214 26.96 -30.48 -21.77
C ARG A 214 25.86 -29.63 -22.38
N ALA A 215 25.55 -28.47 -21.80
CA ALA A 215 24.56 -27.52 -22.30
C ALA A 215 24.95 -26.97 -23.68
N ARG A 216 26.22 -26.60 -23.88
CA ARG A 216 26.74 -26.12 -25.17
C ARG A 216 26.64 -27.21 -26.24
N ASN A 217 27.01 -28.45 -25.91
CA ASN A 217 26.89 -29.58 -26.84
C ASN A 217 25.42 -29.89 -27.19
N GLN A 218 24.51 -29.79 -26.21
CA GLN A 218 23.08 -29.96 -26.45
C GLN A 218 22.53 -28.85 -27.36
N LEU A 219 22.92 -27.61 -27.11
CA LEU A 219 22.54 -26.45 -27.91
C LEU A 219 23.07 -26.56 -29.36
N GLU A 220 24.31 -27.01 -29.57
CA GLU A 220 24.82 -27.23 -30.92
C GLU A 220 24.13 -28.39 -31.64
N ARG A 221 23.73 -29.45 -30.92
CA ARG A 221 22.88 -30.52 -31.49
C ARG A 221 21.50 -30.00 -31.90
N GLU A 222 20.84 -29.22 -31.04
CA GLU A 222 19.54 -28.63 -31.34
C GLU A 222 19.61 -27.63 -32.49
N LYS A 223 20.68 -26.82 -32.56
CA LYS A 223 20.94 -25.97 -33.73
C LYS A 223 21.18 -26.78 -35.01
N GLY A 224 21.85 -27.93 -34.93
CA GLY A 224 22.03 -28.87 -36.03
C GLY A 224 20.68 -29.39 -36.54
N LEU A 225 19.86 -29.93 -35.63
CA LEU A 225 18.51 -30.41 -35.94
C LEU A 225 17.61 -29.30 -36.52
N LEU A 226 17.70 -28.08 -36.01
CA LEU A 226 16.97 -26.94 -36.56
C LEU A 226 17.44 -26.57 -37.97
N LYS A 227 18.73 -26.68 -38.27
CA LYS A 227 19.26 -26.45 -39.62
C LYS A 227 18.81 -27.56 -40.56
N GLU A 228 18.80 -28.81 -40.11
CA GLU A 228 18.29 -29.96 -40.88
C GLU A 228 16.80 -29.83 -41.18
N LEU A 229 15.98 -29.46 -40.19
CA LEU A 229 14.54 -29.21 -40.40
C LEU A 229 14.29 -28.03 -41.34
N LYS A 230 15.07 -26.94 -41.22
CA LYS A 230 14.99 -25.82 -42.15
C LYS A 230 15.39 -26.21 -43.57
N ALA A 231 16.40 -27.07 -43.72
CA ALA A 231 16.81 -27.60 -45.02
C ALA A 231 15.75 -28.53 -45.62
N GLN A 232 15.12 -29.39 -44.81
CA GLN A 232 14.00 -30.25 -45.23
C GLN A 232 12.79 -29.43 -45.69
N HIS A 233 12.43 -28.37 -44.96
CA HIS A 233 11.34 -27.48 -45.35
C HIS A 233 11.68 -26.68 -46.62
N ALA A 234 12.94 -26.28 -46.82
CA ALA A 234 13.38 -25.60 -48.03
C ALA A 234 13.40 -26.52 -49.27
N THR A 235 13.52 -27.84 -49.09
CA THR A 235 13.41 -28.82 -50.18
C THR A 235 11.97 -29.22 -50.50
N GLU A 236 11.03 -28.98 -49.58
CA GLU A 236 9.60 -29.33 -49.72
C GLU A 236 8.77 -28.19 -50.34
N ASP A 237 9.21 -26.93 -50.22
CA ASP A 237 8.61 -25.73 -50.86
C ASP A 237 8.83 -25.65 -52.40
N GLY A 238 9.34 -26.73 -53.02
CA GLY A 238 9.58 -26.81 -54.47
C GLY A 238 8.46 -27.42 -55.31
N SER A 239 7.32 -27.81 -54.73
CA SER A 239 6.20 -28.42 -55.47
C SER A 239 4.91 -27.63 -55.29
N ASP A 240 4.43 -27.07 -56.40
CA ASP A 240 3.22 -26.27 -56.57
C ASP A 240 1.99 -26.81 -55.80
N ASN A 241 1.69 -26.30 -54.60
CA ASN A 241 0.37 -26.47 -53.99
C ASN A 241 0.02 -25.38 -52.94
N ASP A 242 -0.04 -24.13 -53.38
CA ASP A 242 -0.30 -22.95 -52.54
C ASP A 242 -1.73 -22.89 -51.92
N GLY A 243 -2.63 -23.79 -52.34
CA GLY A 243 -4.02 -23.85 -51.83
C GLY A 243 -4.19 -24.73 -50.58
N ALA A 244 -3.48 -25.86 -50.50
CA ALA A 244 -3.57 -26.79 -49.37
C ALA A 244 -2.67 -26.39 -48.19
N ALA A 245 -1.53 -25.74 -48.48
CA ALA A 245 -0.55 -25.33 -47.48
C ALA A 245 -1.06 -24.24 -46.52
N SER A 246 -1.95 -23.33 -46.98
CA SER A 246 -2.53 -22.30 -46.12
C SER A 246 -3.48 -22.89 -45.06
N GLY A 247 -4.30 -23.90 -45.45
CA GLY A 247 -5.16 -24.63 -44.51
C GLY A 247 -4.36 -25.45 -43.50
N ALA A 248 -3.30 -26.13 -43.94
CA ALA A 248 -2.38 -26.84 -43.06
C ALA A 248 -1.64 -25.90 -42.10
N LYS A 249 -1.26 -24.70 -42.56
CA LYS A 249 -0.63 -23.66 -41.74
C LYS A 249 -1.58 -23.09 -40.69
N VAL A 250 -2.85 -22.86 -41.04
CA VAL A 250 -3.87 -22.43 -40.07
C VAL A 250 -4.15 -23.53 -39.05
N ALA A 251 -4.24 -24.80 -39.47
CA ALA A 251 -4.41 -25.93 -38.56
C ALA A 251 -3.18 -26.15 -37.66
N ALA A 252 -1.96 -25.96 -38.18
CA ALA A 252 -0.74 -25.99 -37.39
C ALA A 252 -0.70 -24.85 -36.38
N LEU A 253 -1.07 -23.63 -36.77
CA LEU A 253 -1.15 -22.48 -35.86
C LEU A 253 -2.22 -22.68 -34.78
N GLN A 254 -3.38 -23.25 -35.13
CA GLN A 254 -4.40 -23.64 -34.16
C GLN A 254 -3.87 -24.69 -33.18
N LYS A 255 -3.20 -25.74 -33.66
CA LYS A 255 -2.56 -26.73 -32.76
C LYS A 255 -1.48 -26.10 -31.87
N THR A 256 -0.66 -25.19 -32.40
CA THR A 256 0.33 -24.49 -31.56
C THR A 256 -0.34 -23.60 -30.51
N ARG A 257 -1.45 -22.95 -30.87
CA ARG A 257 -2.25 -22.18 -29.92
C ARG A 257 -2.82 -23.09 -28.85
N ASP A 258 -3.40 -24.22 -29.22
CA ASP A 258 -4.02 -25.16 -28.27
C ASP A 258 -2.97 -25.77 -27.32
N VAL A 259 -1.78 -26.11 -27.83
CA VAL A 259 -0.65 -26.57 -27.01
C VAL A 259 -0.13 -25.47 -26.07
N LEU A 260 -0.08 -24.22 -26.52
CA LEU A 260 0.31 -23.09 -25.67
C LEU A 260 -0.74 -22.80 -24.60
N VAL A 261 -2.03 -22.90 -24.94
CA VAL A 261 -3.14 -22.75 -23.99
C VAL A 261 -3.06 -23.87 -22.95
N GLN A 262 -2.90 -25.12 -23.38
CA GLN A 262 -2.74 -26.26 -22.48
C GLN A 262 -1.50 -26.10 -21.58
N TRP A 263 -0.37 -25.64 -22.12
CA TRP A 263 0.84 -25.40 -21.33
C TRP A 263 0.64 -24.27 -20.32
N VAL A 264 -0.05 -23.19 -20.69
CA VAL A 264 -0.38 -22.10 -19.76
C VAL A 264 -1.36 -22.59 -18.70
N GLU A 265 -2.37 -23.37 -19.07
CA GLU A 265 -3.32 -23.97 -18.14
C GLU A 265 -2.62 -24.93 -17.18
N GLU A 266 -1.74 -25.81 -17.66
CA GLU A 266 -0.94 -26.72 -16.85
C GLU A 266 0.00 -25.95 -15.92
N LYS A 267 0.62 -24.86 -16.40
CA LYS A 267 1.45 -24.00 -15.55
C LYS A 267 0.64 -23.26 -14.50
N LEU A 268 -0.55 -22.74 -14.84
CA LEU A 268 -1.45 -22.10 -13.89
C LEU A 268 -2.01 -23.10 -12.86
N VAL A 269 -2.32 -24.32 -13.27
CA VAL A 269 -2.74 -25.42 -12.37
C VAL A 269 -1.57 -25.86 -11.49
N SER A 270 -0.33 -25.91 -12.00
CA SER A 270 0.85 -26.22 -11.20
C SER A 270 1.19 -25.12 -10.18
N VAL A 271 0.92 -23.86 -10.50
CA VAL A 271 1.06 -22.73 -9.58
C VAL A 271 -0.10 -22.70 -8.55
N GLY A 272 -1.29 -23.18 -8.93
CA GLY A 272 -2.41 -23.39 -8.00
C GLY A 272 -2.24 -24.59 -7.05
N ASN A 273 -1.64 -25.69 -7.53
CA ASN A 273 -1.42 -26.91 -6.72
C ASN A 273 -0.20 -26.82 -5.77
N ASN A 274 0.70 -25.86 -5.96
CA ASN A 274 1.82 -25.65 -5.01
C ASN A 274 1.38 -24.99 -3.69
N GLU A 275 0.16 -24.42 -3.63
CA GLU A 275 -0.42 -23.85 -2.41
C GLU A 275 -1.30 -24.87 -1.63
N ASP A 276 -1.65 -26.01 -2.24
CA ASP A 276 -2.47 -27.07 -1.63
C ASP A 276 -1.65 -28.33 -1.28
N SER A 277 -0.34 -28.19 -1.09
CA SER A 277 0.45 -29.22 -0.42
C SER A 277 0.13 -29.16 1.08
N PRO A 278 -0.39 -30.23 1.71
CA PRO A 278 -0.75 -30.19 3.11
C PRO A 278 0.51 -29.90 3.92
N MET A 279 0.53 -28.76 4.62
CA MET A 279 1.52 -28.46 5.65
C MET A 279 1.63 -29.67 6.58
N GLN A 280 2.73 -30.40 6.43
CA GLN A 280 3.09 -31.47 7.34
C GLN A 280 3.43 -30.77 8.66
N VAL A 281 2.52 -30.86 9.64
CA VAL A 281 2.77 -30.39 11.00
C VAL A 281 3.93 -31.23 11.54
N LEU A 282 5.12 -30.64 11.57
CA LEU A 282 6.32 -31.29 12.07
C LEU A 282 6.16 -31.63 13.57
N PRO A 283 6.62 -32.80 14.03
CA PRO A 283 6.54 -33.20 15.44
C PRO A 283 7.22 -32.19 16.38
N PRO A 284 6.72 -32.00 17.62
CA PRO A 284 7.27 -31.03 18.57
C PRO A 284 8.76 -31.26 18.91
N GLU A 285 9.25 -32.51 18.83
CA GLU A 285 10.66 -32.84 19.05
C GLU A 285 11.60 -32.29 17.96
N GLU A 286 11.12 -32.09 16.73
CA GLU A 286 11.92 -31.53 15.64
C GLU A 286 12.01 -30.01 15.74
N ILE A 287 10.96 -29.37 16.29
CA ILE A 287 10.93 -27.94 16.57
C ILE A 287 11.95 -27.60 17.67
N GLU A 288 12.02 -28.39 18.75
CA GLU A 288 13.01 -28.19 19.82
C GLU A 288 14.45 -28.38 19.33
N LYS A 289 14.71 -29.41 18.51
CA LYS A 289 16.04 -29.62 17.89
C LYS A 289 16.41 -28.48 16.95
N SER A 290 15.46 -27.97 16.16
CA SER A 290 15.69 -26.81 15.28
C SER A 290 15.99 -25.53 16.08
N ALA A 291 15.33 -25.35 17.24
CA ALA A 291 15.58 -24.22 18.13
C ALA A 291 16.99 -24.29 18.75
N HIS A 292 17.43 -25.47 19.19
CA HIS A 292 18.80 -25.67 19.67
C HIS A 292 19.86 -25.42 18.59
N LEU A 293 19.64 -25.90 17.36
CA LEU A 293 20.55 -25.64 16.24
C LEU A 293 20.61 -24.13 15.90
N LEU A 294 19.51 -23.40 16.02
CA LEU A 294 19.50 -21.94 15.84
C LEU A 294 20.23 -21.22 16.98
N GLU A 295 20.13 -21.71 18.22
CA GLU A 295 20.87 -21.19 19.37
C GLU A 295 22.38 -21.39 19.18
N ASP A 296 22.80 -22.57 18.73
CA ASP A 296 24.20 -22.89 18.43
C ASP A 296 24.75 -22.03 17.29
N GLN A 297 23.96 -21.83 16.22
CA GLN A 297 24.33 -20.93 15.12
C GLN A 297 24.45 -19.48 15.58
N LYS A 298 23.57 -19.00 16.48
CA LYS A 298 23.69 -17.66 17.07
C LYS A 298 24.95 -17.53 17.92
N ALA A 299 25.27 -18.54 18.72
CA ALA A 299 26.49 -18.56 19.51
C ALA A 299 27.74 -18.52 18.61
N GLN A 300 27.75 -19.30 17.52
CA GLN A 300 28.84 -19.32 16.55
C GLN A 300 29.00 -17.95 15.84
N ILE A 301 27.91 -17.30 15.45
CA ILE A 301 27.93 -15.96 14.85
C ILE A 301 28.46 -14.93 15.87
N ALA A 302 28.06 -15.02 17.14
CA ALA A 302 28.53 -14.14 18.19
C ALA A 302 30.05 -14.28 18.43
N GLU A 303 30.56 -15.52 18.43
CA GLU A 303 32.00 -15.80 18.54
C GLU A 303 32.77 -15.27 17.33
N GLN A 304 32.28 -15.50 16.11
CA GLN A 304 32.89 -14.96 14.89
C GLN A 304 32.90 -13.44 14.89
N TYR A 305 31.83 -12.80 15.36
CA TYR A 305 31.75 -11.35 15.45
C TYR A 305 32.70 -10.80 16.52
N ALA A 306 32.83 -11.47 17.66
CA ALA A 306 33.81 -11.12 18.69
C ALA A 306 35.26 -11.21 18.16
N ALA A 307 35.57 -12.30 17.44
CA ALA A 307 36.88 -12.48 16.79
C ALA A 307 37.16 -11.40 15.73
N TYR A 308 36.16 -11.03 14.93
CA TYR A 308 36.25 -9.93 13.97
C TYR A 308 36.53 -8.58 14.65
N VAL A 309 35.79 -8.27 15.73
CA VAL A 309 35.97 -7.03 16.49
C VAL A 309 37.36 -6.97 17.11
N ASP A 310 37.86 -8.08 17.65
CA ASP A 310 39.20 -8.16 18.23
C ASP A 310 40.30 -8.05 17.17
N ALA A 311 40.13 -8.66 15.99
CA ALA A 311 41.03 -8.46 14.86
C ALA A 311 41.07 -6.98 14.43
N ARG A 312 39.91 -6.31 14.39
CA ARG A 312 39.83 -4.88 14.04
C ARG A 312 40.46 -3.98 15.10
N LYS A 313 40.29 -4.29 16.39
CA LYS A 313 41.00 -3.59 17.48
C LYS A 313 42.51 -3.76 17.35
N ARG A 314 43.01 -4.97 17.11
CA ARG A 314 44.45 -5.22 16.89
C ARG A 314 45.00 -4.44 15.70
N LEU A 315 44.23 -4.34 14.61
CA LEU A 315 44.59 -3.52 13.45
C LEU A 315 44.68 -2.04 13.80
N LEU A 316 43.67 -1.51 14.51
CA LEU A 316 43.66 -0.12 14.97
C LEU A 316 44.79 0.16 15.97
N ASP A 317 45.14 -0.79 16.82
CA ASP A 317 46.28 -0.69 17.74
C ASP A 317 47.61 -0.71 16.99
N ALA A 318 47.75 -1.54 15.95
CA ALA A 318 48.92 -1.54 15.08
C ALA A 318 49.04 -0.24 14.29
N ALA A 319 47.93 0.28 13.75
CA ALA A 319 47.87 1.54 13.03
C ALA A 319 48.15 2.74 13.96
N SER A 320 47.63 2.74 15.19
CA SER A 320 47.90 3.80 16.16
C SER A 320 49.35 3.81 16.62
N ARG A 321 49.99 2.63 16.77
CA ARG A 321 51.43 2.49 17.00
C ARG A 321 52.26 2.97 15.82
N ALA A 322 51.85 2.69 14.58
CA ALA A 322 52.52 3.16 13.37
C ALA A 322 52.38 4.68 13.15
N CYS A 323 51.29 5.28 13.65
CA CYS A 323 51.01 6.71 13.57
C CYS A 323 51.50 7.52 14.77
N GLN A 324 52.20 6.92 15.75
CA GLN A 324 52.81 7.71 16.82
C GLN A 324 53.98 8.53 16.26
N PRO A 325 54.03 9.85 16.52
CA PRO A 325 55.12 10.70 16.06
C PRO A 325 56.42 10.26 16.72
N ILE A 326 57.42 9.90 15.89
CA ILE A 326 58.78 9.60 16.34
C ILE A 326 59.30 10.83 17.06
N GLY A 327 59.35 10.76 18.38
CA GLY A 327 59.99 11.75 19.23
C GLY A 327 61.46 11.89 18.80
N THR A 328 61.83 13.11 18.48
CA THR A 328 63.17 13.52 18.07
C THR A 328 64.22 13.07 19.08
N SER A 329 65.01 12.05 18.76
CA SER A 329 66.34 11.88 19.33
C SER A 329 67.39 11.91 18.22
N SER A 330 68.28 12.89 18.37
CA SER A 330 69.34 13.24 17.44
C SER A 330 70.40 12.14 17.37
N ALA A 331 70.62 11.58 16.17
CA ALA A 331 71.88 10.91 15.83
C ALA A 331 72.18 11.04 14.32
N LYS A 332 72.95 12.08 13.99
CA LYS A 332 73.97 12.24 12.94
C LYS A 332 73.92 11.35 11.67
N PRO A 333 73.98 11.94 10.46
CA PRO A 333 74.06 11.17 9.22
C PRO A 333 75.49 10.67 8.99
N ALA A 334 75.64 9.36 8.82
CA ALA A 334 76.89 8.75 8.37
C ALA A 334 76.72 8.21 6.95
N SER A 335 77.39 8.88 6.02
CA SER A 335 78.06 8.36 4.83
C SER A 335 77.40 7.22 4.04
N GLN A 336 77.10 7.53 2.78
CA GLN A 336 77.22 6.58 1.67
C GLN A 336 78.53 5.78 1.78
N PRO A 337 78.51 4.50 1.34
CA PRO A 337 79.43 4.19 0.27
C PRO A 337 78.83 3.30 -0.83
N ALA A 338 79.22 3.67 -2.05
CA ALA A 338 79.63 2.80 -3.15
C ALA A 338 78.69 1.67 -3.59
N GLU A 339 78.01 1.94 -4.70
CA GLU A 339 78.27 1.25 -5.97
C GLU A 339 78.73 -0.20 -5.85
N LYS A 340 77.76 -1.12 -5.85
CA LYS A 340 77.96 -2.48 -6.34
C LYS A 340 77.09 -2.70 -7.56
N ARG A 341 77.75 -2.58 -8.71
CA ARG A 341 77.72 -3.57 -9.80
C ARG A 341 76.31 -4.01 -10.23
N LYS A 342 75.78 -3.22 -11.16
CA LYS A 342 74.93 -3.63 -12.29
C LYS A 342 75.01 -5.14 -12.58
N PRO A 343 73.96 -5.93 -12.27
CA PRO A 343 73.73 -7.18 -12.98
C PRO A 343 73.25 -6.83 -14.41
N PRO A 344 73.46 -7.73 -15.39
CA PRO A 344 73.03 -7.49 -16.77
C PRO A 344 71.51 -7.29 -16.82
N PRO A 345 70.99 -6.57 -17.84
CA PRO A 345 69.55 -6.55 -18.07
C PRO A 345 69.13 -7.99 -18.37
N GLU A 346 68.49 -8.65 -17.41
CA GLU A 346 67.62 -9.75 -17.74
C GLU A 346 66.63 -9.20 -18.75
N ALA A 347 66.75 -9.72 -19.98
CA ALA A 347 65.75 -9.53 -21.00
C ALA A 347 64.42 -9.90 -20.35
N THR A 348 63.59 -8.89 -20.08
CA THR A 348 62.16 -9.10 -19.95
C THR A 348 61.80 -10.01 -21.13
N PRO A 349 61.25 -11.22 -20.91
CA PRO A 349 60.74 -11.98 -22.04
C PRO A 349 59.83 -11.01 -22.77
N ALA A 350 60.17 -10.70 -24.01
CA ALA A 350 59.32 -9.91 -24.86
C ALA A 350 58.05 -10.74 -24.97
N LEU A 351 57.05 -10.40 -24.14
CA LEU A 351 55.72 -10.99 -24.19
C LEU A 351 55.36 -11.01 -25.64
N GLU A 352 55.15 -12.21 -26.18
CA GLU A 352 54.84 -12.33 -27.58
C GLU A 352 53.63 -11.43 -27.83
N PRO A 353 53.65 -10.57 -28.86
CA PRO A 353 52.53 -9.67 -29.12
C PRO A 353 51.19 -10.45 -29.25
N MET A 354 51.26 -11.75 -29.56
CA MET A 354 50.12 -12.66 -29.57
C MET A 354 49.55 -12.98 -28.17
N GLU A 355 50.39 -13.13 -27.14
CA GLU A 355 49.97 -13.36 -25.75
C GLU A 355 49.38 -12.10 -25.10
N VAL A 356 49.87 -10.91 -25.49
CA VAL A 356 49.29 -9.63 -25.06
C VAL A 356 47.92 -9.41 -25.69
N LEU A 357 47.76 -9.82 -26.96
CA LEU A 357 46.48 -9.76 -27.66
C LEU A 357 45.46 -10.77 -27.12
N SER A 358 45.88 -11.99 -26.75
CA SER A 358 44.97 -12.96 -26.13
C SER A 358 44.54 -12.50 -24.73
N PHE A 359 45.45 -11.96 -23.91
CA PHE A 359 45.08 -11.36 -22.62
C PHE A 359 44.13 -10.17 -22.78
N ALA A 360 44.35 -9.34 -23.80
CA ALA A 360 43.48 -8.21 -24.09
C ALA A 360 42.05 -8.68 -24.46
N ASP A 361 41.92 -9.72 -25.27
CA ASP A 361 40.64 -10.23 -25.76
C ASP A 361 39.90 -11.08 -24.70
N GLU A 362 40.63 -11.89 -23.92
CA GLU A 362 40.07 -12.79 -22.92
C GLU A 362 39.75 -12.11 -21.57
N GLN A 363 40.50 -11.09 -21.17
CA GLN A 363 40.38 -10.48 -19.84
C GLN A 363 39.93 -9.01 -19.90
N LEU A 364 40.66 -8.16 -20.62
CA LEU A 364 40.40 -6.71 -20.66
C LEU A 364 39.09 -6.36 -21.38
N LEU A 365 38.83 -7.01 -22.52
CA LEU A 365 37.66 -6.75 -23.34
C LEU A 365 36.34 -7.13 -22.62
N PRO A 366 36.21 -8.31 -21.98
CA PRO A 366 35.05 -8.60 -21.15
C PRO A 366 34.95 -7.69 -19.92
N LEU A 367 36.05 -7.35 -19.23
CA LEU A 367 36.01 -6.40 -18.12
C LEU A 367 35.48 -5.03 -18.56
N SER A 368 35.93 -4.51 -19.70
CA SER A 368 35.40 -3.24 -20.25
C SER A 368 33.90 -3.31 -20.59
N LYS A 369 33.42 -4.48 -21.04
CA LYS A 369 31.99 -4.72 -21.28
C LYS A 369 31.21 -4.74 -19.97
N TYR A 370 31.74 -5.38 -18.91
CA TYR A 370 31.14 -5.38 -17.58
C TYR A 370 31.09 -3.98 -16.97
N GLU A 371 32.17 -3.20 -17.06
CA GLU A 371 32.21 -1.82 -16.59
C GLU A 371 31.15 -0.96 -17.30
N ARG A 372 31.03 -1.12 -18.64
CA ARG A 372 30.02 -0.41 -19.42
C ARG A 372 28.59 -0.83 -19.04
N ALA A 373 28.36 -2.13 -18.82
CA ALA A 373 27.07 -2.63 -18.37
C ALA A 373 26.71 -2.12 -16.97
N LEU A 374 27.66 -2.13 -16.03
CA LEU A 374 27.48 -1.62 -14.67
C LEU A 374 27.24 -0.10 -14.67
N ALA A 375 27.97 0.65 -15.50
CA ALA A 375 27.73 2.07 -15.68
C ALA A 375 26.30 2.33 -16.19
N LEU A 376 25.84 1.59 -17.21
CA LEU A 376 24.47 1.70 -17.72
C LEU A 376 23.42 1.37 -16.64
N GLN A 377 23.64 0.31 -15.85
CA GLN A 377 22.75 -0.02 -14.73
C GLN A 377 22.74 1.10 -13.68
N LYS A 378 23.89 1.66 -13.33
CA LYS A 378 23.99 2.79 -12.40
C LYS A 378 23.22 4.01 -12.91
N PHE A 379 23.34 4.37 -14.18
CA PHE A 379 22.58 5.48 -14.77
C PHE A 379 21.09 5.19 -14.81
N TYR A 380 20.69 3.97 -15.12
CA TYR A 380 19.28 3.56 -15.09
C TYR A 380 18.71 3.69 -13.68
N LEU A 381 19.38 3.14 -12.66
CA LEU A 381 18.95 3.20 -11.26
C LEU A 381 18.96 4.62 -10.71
N ALA A 382 19.97 5.42 -11.04
CA ALA A 382 20.00 6.84 -10.65
C ALA A 382 18.84 7.61 -11.31
N GLY A 383 18.53 7.30 -12.58
CA GLY A 383 17.42 7.89 -13.31
C GLY A 383 16.05 7.49 -12.74
N THR A 384 15.85 6.23 -12.36
CA THR A 384 14.61 5.79 -11.71
C THR A 384 14.48 6.40 -10.32
N LEU A 385 15.56 6.42 -9.52
CA LEU A 385 15.57 7.04 -8.20
C LEU A 385 15.25 8.54 -8.28
N ALA A 386 15.86 9.27 -9.22
CA ALA A 386 15.56 10.69 -9.42
C ALA A 386 14.10 10.93 -9.83
N LYS A 387 13.54 10.07 -10.69
CA LYS A 387 12.11 10.12 -11.04
C LYS A 387 11.25 9.90 -9.80
N GLU A 388 11.48 8.84 -9.04
CA GLU A 388 10.73 8.54 -7.82
C GLU A 388 10.87 9.64 -6.75
N LYS A 389 12.05 10.23 -6.61
CA LYS A 389 12.25 11.39 -5.74
C LYS A 389 11.42 12.59 -6.19
N SER A 390 11.38 12.87 -7.48
CA SER A 390 10.58 13.99 -8.01
C SER A 390 9.07 13.73 -7.90
N THR A 391 8.62 12.49 -8.10
CA THR A 391 7.20 12.13 -7.97
C THR A 391 6.75 12.22 -6.50
N THR A 392 7.55 11.70 -5.57
CA THR A 392 7.28 11.78 -4.13
C THR A 392 7.28 13.22 -3.63
N LEU A 393 8.26 14.05 -4.02
CA LEU A 393 8.27 15.49 -3.71
C LEU A 393 7.03 16.21 -4.24
N ARG A 394 6.59 15.89 -5.47
CA ARG A 394 5.38 16.48 -6.03
C ARG A 394 4.13 16.09 -5.23
N ILE A 395 4.02 14.82 -4.83
CA ILE A 395 2.90 14.34 -4.00
C ILE A 395 2.93 15.00 -2.63
N LEU A 396 4.08 15.07 -1.96
CA LEU A 396 4.21 15.70 -0.65
C LEU A 396 3.92 17.19 -0.67
N ASN A 397 4.36 17.92 -1.71
CA ASN A 397 4.00 19.33 -1.86
C ASN A 397 2.51 19.53 -2.14
N ARG A 398 1.89 18.65 -2.95
CA ARG A 398 0.44 18.68 -3.16
C ARG A 398 -0.32 18.41 -1.85
N LEU A 399 0.10 17.40 -1.08
CA LEU A 399 -0.48 17.10 0.23
C LEU A 399 -0.33 18.28 1.17
N ARG A 400 0.83 18.96 1.14
CA ARG A 400 1.07 20.18 1.91
C ARG A 400 0.11 21.30 1.54
N ASP A 401 -0.15 21.51 0.24
CA ASP A 401 -1.09 22.53 -0.23
C ASP A 401 -2.55 22.18 0.10
N GLU A 402 -2.89 20.89 0.14
CA GLU A 402 -4.22 20.39 0.51
C GLU A 402 -4.43 20.36 2.03
N SER A 403 -3.36 20.24 2.82
CA SER A 403 -3.41 20.17 4.27
C SER A 403 -3.23 21.52 4.94
N HIS A 404 -4.07 21.81 5.94
CA HIS A 404 -3.92 23.01 6.74
C HIS A 404 -3.03 22.78 7.98
N LEU A 405 -2.61 21.54 8.21
CA LEU A 405 -1.84 21.12 9.38
C LEU A 405 -0.46 21.79 9.48
N LEU A 406 0.28 21.86 8.37
CA LEU A 406 1.63 22.45 8.33
C LEU A 406 1.64 23.98 8.54
N PRO A 407 0.70 24.75 7.95
CA PRO A 407 0.54 26.16 8.28
C PRO A 407 0.15 26.42 9.74
N GLU A 408 -0.69 25.57 10.32
CA GLU A 408 -1.16 25.70 11.71
C GLU A 408 -0.06 25.34 12.72
N HIS A 409 0.77 24.34 12.41
CA HIS A 409 1.87 23.89 13.26
C HIS A 409 3.24 23.94 12.53
N PRO A 410 3.79 25.14 12.29
CA PRO A 410 5.05 25.28 11.58
C PRO A 410 6.26 24.94 12.45
N MET A 411 7.18 24.11 11.94
CA MET A 411 8.50 23.92 12.55
C MET A 411 9.32 25.23 12.51
N LEU A 412 9.45 25.88 13.67
CA LEU A 412 10.16 27.17 13.80
C LEU A 412 11.63 27.10 13.37
N VAL A 413 12.29 25.95 13.56
CA VAL A 413 13.70 25.70 13.17
C VAL A 413 13.96 25.95 11.67
N ARG A 414 12.91 25.88 10.84
CA ARG A 414 13.02 25.97 9.38
C ARG A 414 12.51 27.27 8.77
N GLN A 415 11.91 28.15 9.57
CA GLN A 415 11.55 29.48 9.08
C GLN A 415 12.82 30.26 8.70
N PRO A 416 12.83 30.99 7.57
CA PRO A 416 14.00 31.71 7.11
C PRO A 416 14.53 32.71 8.14
N ARG A 417 13.66 33.20 9.04
CA ARG A 417 14.02 34.10 10.15
C ARG A 417 14.81 33.41 11.28
N PHE A 418 14.61 32.11 11.49
CA PHE A 418 15.23 31.34 12.59
C PHE A 418 16.41 30.47 12.14
N LYS A 419 16.66 30.32 10.83
CA LYS A 419 17.85 29.64 10.30
C LYS A 419 19.16 30.23 10.85
N HIS A 420 19.21 31.54 11.06
CA HIS A 420 20.38 32.22 11.62
C HIS A 420 20.57 31.93 13.13
N ALA A 421 19.48 31.76 13.89
CA ALA A 421 19.53 31.42 15.31
C ALA A 421 19.92 29.95 15.53
N ALA A 422 19.36 29.02 14.74
CA ALA A 422 19.72 27.61 14.80
C ALA A 422 21.18 27.35 14.36
N ALA A 423 21.65 28.05 13.32
CA ALA A 423 23.05 27.99 12.90
C ALA A 423 24.00 28.55 13.98
N ALA A 424 23.61 29.60 14.70
CA ALA A 424 24.40 30.17 15.79
C ALA A 424 24.49 29.25 17.03
N ILE A 425 23.45 28.46 17.31
CA ILE A 425 23.44 27.47 18.39
C ILE A 425 24.30 26.25 18.01
N ASN A 426 24.18 25.75 16.78
CA ASN A 426 25.00 24.64 16.28
C ASN A 426 26.49 25.00 16.17
N ALA A 427 26.82 26.25 15.88
CA ALA A 427 28.19 26.75 15.86
C ALA A 427 28.87 26.76 17.24
N ARG A 428 28.10 26.75 18.34
CA ARG A 428 28.65 26.68 19.70
C ARG A 428 28.95 25.26 20.19
N HIS A 429 28.44 24.24 19.48
CA HIS A 429 28.61 22.82 19.85
C HIS A 429 29.44 22.01 18.85
N ALA A 430 29.85 22.58 17.72
CA ALA A 430 30.65 21.88 16.72
C ALA A 430 32.14 22.27 16.82
N THR A 431 32.98 21.35 17.31
CA THR A 431 34.45 21.47 17.28
C THR A 431 35.07 21.00 15.95
N THR A 432 34.27 20.73 14.93
CA THR A 432 34.74 20.46 13.56
C THR A 432 33.76 21.03 12.52
N PRO A 433 34.25 21.68 11.45
CA PRO A 433 33.38 22.19 10.39
C PRO A 433 33.05 21.05 9.43
N VAL A 434 32.07 20.22 9.80
CA VAL A 434 31.38 19.36 8.83
C VAL A 434 30.16 20.15 8.38
N GLU A 435 30.15 20.63 7.13
CA GLU A 435 28.93 21.13 6.50
C GLU A 435 27.83 20.08 6.73
N PRO A 436 26.70 20.42 7.39
CA PRO A 436 25.62 19.47 7.51
C PRO A 436 25.14 19.20 6.08
N ALA A 437 25.38 17.98 5.60
CA ALA A 437 24.87 17.52 4.32
C ALA A 437 23.39 17.93 4.26
N LYS A 438 23.03 18.75 3.27
CA LYS A 438 21.65 19.24 3.12
C LYS A 438 20.74 18.02 3.22
N PRO A 439 19.88 17.92 4.26
CA PRO A 439 19.02 16.76 4.39
C PRO A 439 18.17 16.67 3.11
N ASP A 440 17.95 15.44 2.65
CA ASP A 440 17.13 15.23 1.46
C ASP A 440 15.80 15.97 1.65
N GLU A 441 15.37 16.74 0.64
CA GLU A 441 14.15 17.55 0.69
C GLU A 441 12.92 16.72 1.08
N VAL A 442 12.89 15.44 0.69
CA VAL A 442 11.83 14.49 1.06
C VAL A 442 11.83 14.25 2.57
N VAL A 443 13.01 13.95 3.14
CA VAL A 443 13.19 13.72 4.57
C VAL A 443 12.83 14.97 5.35
N ALA A 444 13.25 16.13 4.85
CA ALA A 444 12.87 17.41 5.44
C ALA A 444 11.34 17.58 5.47
N LEU A 445 10.64 17.40 4.35
CA LEU A 445 9.18 17.49 4.33
C LEU A 445 8.53 16.50 5.30
N ALA A 446 9.01 15.25 5.35
CA ALA A 446 8.48 14.22 6.25
C ALA A 446 8.64 14.58 7.74
N GLU A 447 9.80 15.11 8.15
CA GLU A 447 10.02 15.59 9.52
C GLU A 447 9.08 16.74 9.90
N ALA A 448 8.80 17.65 8.97
CA ALA A 448 7.86 18.74 9.21
C ALA A 448 6.43 18.25 9.44
N TRP A 449 6.03 17.23 8.69
CA TRP A 449 4.74 16.57 8.86
C TRP A 449 4.65 15.80 10.18
N ALA A 450 5.70 15.08 10.55
CA ALA A 450 5.75 14.38 11.83
C ALA A 450 5.57 15.37 13.00
N PHE A 451 6.34 16.46 13.01
CA PHE A 451 6.22 17.51 14.02
C PHE A 451 4.82 18.14 14.04
N ALA A 452 4.27 18.50 12.88
CA ALA A 452 2.95 19.12 12.81
C ALA A 452 1.84 18.18 13.30
N SER A 453 1.95 16.88 13.00
CA SER A 453 0.99 15.88 13.49
C SER A 453 1.07 15.67 14.99
N GLU A 454 2.26 15.69 15.57
CA GLU A 454 2.46 15.59 17.02
C GLU A 454 1.90 16.84 17.72
N ALA A 455 2.22 18.03 17.21
CA ALA A 455 1.72 19.29 17.76
C ALA A 455 0.19 19.44 17.66
N ALA A 456 -0.42 18.93 16.58
CA ALA A 456 -1.87 18.88 16.46
C ALA A 456 -2.48 17.90 17.46
N ALA A 457 -1.90 16.71 17.61
CA ALA A 457 -2.38 15.72 18.57
C ALA A 457 -2.30 16.23 20.02
N THR A 458 -1.24 16.96 20.39
CA THR A 458 -1.16 17.58 21.72
C THR A 458 -2.20 18.69 21.89
N ASN A 459 -2.38 19.54 20.88
CA ASN A 459 -3.37 20.61 20.94
C ASN A 459 -4.80 20.08 21.03
N GLU A 460 -5.15 19.05 20.25
CA GLU A 460 -6.46 18.39 20.33
C GLU A 460 -6.70 17.77 21.71
N ARG A 461 -5.68 17.12 22.30
CA ARG A 461 -5.77 16.59 23.67
C ARG A 461 -6.02 17.70 24.69
N GLU A 462 -5.27 18.79 24.62
CA GLU A 462 -5.48 19.94 25.51
C GLU A 462 -6.88 20.56 25.36
N ILE A 463 -7.43 20.63 24.13
CA ILE A 463 -8.78 21.14 23.90
C ILE A 463 -9.82 20.20 24.51
N VAL A 464 -9.65 18.88 24.34
CA VAL A 464 -10.56 17.88 24.94
C VAL A 464 -10.49 17.94 26.46
N GLU A 465 -9.31 18.07 27.04
CA GLU A 465 -9.12 18.23 28.49
C GLU A 465 -9.83 19.48 29.01
N ARG A 466 -9.64 20.65 28.39
CA ARG A 466 -10.36 21.88 28.78
C ARG A 466 -11.88 21.73 28.67
N ASN A 467 -12.38 21.16 27.57
CA ASN A 467 -13.82 20.93 27.39
C ASN A 467 -14.39 19.94 28.43
N LEU A 468 -13.58 18.97 28.85
CA LEU A 468 -13.95 18.01 29.88
C LEU A 468 -14.00 18.69 31.25
N GLU A 469 -13.02 19.53 31.58
CA GLU A 469 -13.01 20.36 32.79
C GLU A 469 -14.24 21.27 32.83
N GLU A 470 -14.51 22.04 31.77
CA GLU A 470 -15.72 22.88 31.64
C GLU A 470 -17.01 22.04 31.76
N GLY A 471 -17.03 20.85 31.17
CA GLY A 471 -18.16 19.92 31.28
C GLY A 471 -18.39 19.40 32.70
N ILE A 472 -17.33 19.16 33.46
CA ILE A 472 -17.40 18.75 34.87
C ILE A 472 -17.88 19.93 35.73
N GLU A 473 -17.32 21.12 35.54
CA GLU A 473 -17.73 22.32 36.28
C GLU A 473 -19.21 22.62 36.06
N THR A 474 -19.65 22.64 34.81
CA THR A 474 -21.08 22.87 34.48
C THR A 474 -22.00 21.78 35.00
N ALA A 475 -21.55 20.51 35.04
CA ALA A 475 -22.30 19.42 35.65
C ALA A 475 -22.43 19.57 37.17
N GLN A 476 -21.34 19.97 37.84
CA GLN A 476 -21.34 20.25 39.29
C GLN A 476 -22.21 21.46 39.62
N ASP A 477 -22.16 22.52 38.83
CA ASP A 477 -23.03 23.69 38.99
C ASP A 477 -24.51 23.30 38.83
N ALA A 478 -24.83 22.48 37.83
CA ALA A 478 -26.18 21.97 37.62
C ALA A 478 -26.64 21.08 38.79
N GLU A 479 -25.76 20.24 39.33
CA GLU A 479 -26.03 19.42 40.51
C GLU A 479 -26.30 20.29 41.75
N GLN A 480 -25.50 21.33 41.98
CA GLN A 480 -25.70 22.29 43.07
C GLN A 480 -27.04 23.02 42.93
N VAL A 481 -27.37 23.54 41.74
CA VAL A 481 -28.64 24.21 41.49
C VAL A 481 -29.82 23.26 41.67
N LEU A 482 -29.70 22.00 41.25
CA LEU A 482 -30.72 20.99 41.52
C LEU A 482 -30.87 20.76 43.02
N GLN A 483 -29.77 20.65 43.76
CA GLN A 483 -29.81 20.48 45.20
C GLN A 483 -30.51 21.66 45.89
N GLU A 484 -30.20 22.90 45.51
CA GLU A 484 -30.89 24.10 46.00
C GLU A 484 -32.41 24.06 45.70
N VAL A 485 -32.81 23.65 44.49
CA VAL A 485 -34.23 23.52 44.13
C VAL A 485 -34.92 22.44 44.97
N TYR A 486 -34.29 21.29 45.18
CA TYR A 486 -34.83 20.21 46.01
C TYR A 486 -34.93 20.63 47.48
N ASP A 487 -33.94 21.36 48.00
CA ASP A 487 -33.95 21.94 49.34
C ASP A 487 -35.11 22.93 49.50
N THR A 488 -35.35 23.82 48.52
CA THR A 488 -36.52 24.73 48.57
C THR A 488 -37.85 23.99 48.55
N LEU A 489 -37.92 22.82 47.91
CA LEU A 489 -39.08 21.95 47.90
C LEU A 489 -39.22 21.06 49.14
N ASN A 490 -38.24 21.07 50.05
CA ASN A 490 -38.07 20.12 51.16
C ASN A 490 -38.12 18.65 50.68
N GLN A 491 -37.46 18.35 49.56
CA GLN A 491 -37.29 17.01 49.02
C GLN A 491 -35.83 16.62 49.06
N ASP A 492 -35.52 15.36 49.38
CA ASP A 492 -34.13 14.89 49.40
C ASP A 492 -33.70 14.48 47.98
N LEU A 493 -32.66 15.15 47.47
CA LEU A 493 -32.11 14.90 46.13
C LEU A 493 -31.53 13.47 46.02
N GLU A 494 -30.87 12.99 47.08
CA GLU A 494 -30.28 11.64 47.07
C GLU A 494 -31.38 10.58 46.98
N GLU A 495 -32.44 10.70 47.77
CA GLU A 495 -33.56 9.75 47.76
C GLU A 495 -34.23 9.69 46.37
N ALA A 496 -34.32 10.81 45.65
CA ALA A 496 -34.86 10.86 44.29
C ALA A 496 -33.94 10.19 43.24
N LEU A 497 -32.62 10.33 43.38
CA LEU A 497 -31.63 9.69 42.50
C LEU A 497 -31.54 8.18 42.75
N TRP A 498 -31.56 7.74 44.02
CA TRP A 498 -31.59 6.32 44.40
C TRP A 498 -32.87 5.62 43.91
N ASN A 499 -34.04 6.26 44.07
CA ASN A 499 -35.32 5.71 43.61
C ASN A 499 -35.40 5.54 42.07
N LYS A 500 -34.71 6.37 41.29
CA LYS A 500 -34.62 6.23 39.82
C LYS A 500 -33.72 5.07 39.39
N ALA A 501 -32.59 4.86 40.06
CA ALA A 501 -31.69 3.75 39.77
C ALA A 501 -32.35 2.39 40.07
N ASP A 502 -33.17 2.34 41.13
CA ASP A 502 -33.95 1.14 41.48
C ASP A 502 -35.18 0.95 40.59
N GLN A 503 -35.85 2.04 40.14
CA GLN A 503 -36.92 1.94 39.13
C GLN A 503 -36.41 1.43 37.78
N ALA A 504 -35.23 1.85 37.32
CA ALA A 504 -34.64 1.37 36.08
C ALA A 504 -34.28 -0.13 36.13
N LYS A 505 -34.02 -0.69 37.32
CA LYS A 505 -33.85 -2.15 37.52
C LYS A 505 -35.18 -2.88 37.76
N ALA A 506 -36.20 -2.21 38.31
CA ALA A 506 -37.50 -2.79 38.67
C ALA A 506 -38.54 -2.80 37.52
N GLU A 507 -38.29 -2.13 36.39
CA GLU A 507 -39.18 -2.16 35.21
C GLU A 507 -39.34 -3.56 34.56
N SER A 508 -38.59 -4.57 35.01
CA SER A 508 -38.81 -5.98 34.66
C SER A 508 -39.89 -6.70 35.48
N SER A 509 -40.53 -6.08 36.49
CA SER A 509 -41.53 -6.77 37.31
C SER A 509 -42.68 -5.86 37.73
N LYS A 510 -43.82 -6.04 37.07
CA LYS A 510 -45.10 -5.44 37.44
C LYS A 510 -45.44 -5.72 38.91
N SER A 511 -45.46 -4.68 39.73
CA SER A 511 -46.53 -4.51 40.73
C SER A 511 -46.64 -3.05 41.14
N ARG A 512 -47.89 -2.59 41.18
CA ARG A 512 -48.31 -1.21 41.37
C ARG A 512 -48.38 -0.93 42.88
N ALA A 513 -47.36 -0.28 43.43
CA ALA A 513 -47.46 0.41 44.72
C ALA A 513 -47.23 1.91 44.47
N ARG A 514 -48.21 2.74 44.85
CA ARG A 514 -48.07 4.20 44.75
C ARG A 514 -47.03 4.66 45.78
N PRO A 515 -45.97 5.37 45.39
CA PRO A 515 -45.08 5.99 46.37
C PRO A 515 -45.84 7.10 47.11
N ARG A 516 -45.65 7.20 48.43
CA ARG A 516 -46.18 8.29 49.23
C ARG A 516 -45.62 9.60 48.68
N ALA A 517 -46.51 10.55 48.38
CA ALA A 517 -46.12 11.85 47.86
C ALA A 517 -45.51 12.69 49.00
N ASN A 518 -44.19 12.59 49.18
CA ASN A 518 -43.41 13.53 49.97
C ASN A 518 -43.23 14.81 49.13
N GLY A 519 -44.29 15.59 49.00
CA GLY A 519 -44.28 16.89 48.33
C GLY A 519 -44.45 18.04 49.33
N PRO A 520 -44.15 19.29 48.94
CA PRO A 520 -44.37 20.48 49.79
C PRO A 520 -45.83 20.65 50.26
N TRP A 521 -46.77 19.97 49.60
CA TRP A 521 -48.19 19.93 49.93
C TRP A 521 -48.56 18.87 50.98
N ALA A 522 -47.64 17.96 51.33
CA ALA A 522 -47.90 16.89 52.31
C ALA A 522 -48.02 17.41 53.76
N LYS A 523 -47.57 18.65 54.03
CA LYS A 523 -47.74 19.34 55.33
C LYS A 523 -48.96 20.25 55.37
N LEU A 524 -49.73 20.38 54.28
CA LEU A 524 -50.89 21.25 54.20
C LEU A 524 -52.16 20.42 54.46
N ASP A 525 -52.31 19.91 55.69
CA ASP A 525 -53.56 19.31 56.16
C ASP A 525 -54.61 20.40 56.30
N GLY A 526 -55.38 20.61 55.23
CA GLY A 526 -56.50 21.55 55.19
C GLY A 526 -57.69 21.06 56.02
N GLN A 527 -57.65 21.26 57.34
CA GLN A 527 -58.88 21.35 58.14
C GLN A 527 -59.31 22.81 58.24
N ILE A 528 -59.98 23.32 57.20
CA ILE A 528 -60.78 24.55 57.32
C ILE A 528 -62.16 24.12 57.83
N GLY A 529 -62.39 24.34 59.12
CA GLY A 529 -63.69 24.06 59.75
C GLY A 529 -64.77 24.99 59.22
N VAL A 530 -65.80 24.43 58.60
CA VAL A 530 -67.09 25.09 58.41
C VAL A 530 -67.83 25.02 59.75
N ARG A 531 -68.00 26.17 60.41
CA ARG A 531 -68.98 26.33 61.49
C ARG A 531 -70.30 26.75 60.87
N GLU A 532 -71.31 25.90 60.98
CA GLU A 532 -72.73 26.33 61.02
C GLU A 532 -73.08 26.77 62.44
#